data_AF-A0A954WWC0-F1
#
_entry.id   AF-A0A954WWC0-F1
#
_cell.length_a   1.000
_cell.length_b   1.000
_cell.length_c   1.000
_cell.angle_alpha   90.00
_cell.angle_beta   90.00
_cell.angle_gamma   90.00
#
_symmetry.space_group_name_H-M   'P 1'
#
loop_
_entity.id
_entity.type
_entity.pdbx_description
1 polymer ?
#
loop_
_entity_poly.entity_id
_entity_poly.type
_entity_poly.pdbx_seq_one_letter_code
_entity_poly.pdbx_strand_id
1 'polypeptide(L)'
;MSGFFDTLQTACICLTILAVGFLILLAMPQSRLRSVCLEIGKYLLAFILGLLIISPVDVIPDIVPFVGLGDDLTYLLAAISAVTSARKEHQLRKQLPRR
;
A
#
# COMPACT_ATOMS: atom_id res chain seq x y z
N MET A 1 -38.94 -12.86 3.19
CA MET A 1 -37.80 -12.06 3.69
C MET A 1 -36.73 -12.89 4.39
N SER A 2 -37.01 -14.11 4.87
CA SER A 2 -36.03 -15.03 5.47
C SER A 2 -34.87 -15.39 4.53
N GLY A 3 -35.15 -15.83 3.31
CA GLY A 3 -34.11 -16.27 2.38
C GLY A 3 -33.11 -15.20 1.94
N PHE A 4 -33.46 -13.91 2.02
CA PHE A 4 -32.54 -12.81 1.69
C PHE A 4 -31.42 -12.68 2.73
N PHE A 5 -31.77 -12.76 4.02
CA PHE A 5 -30.80 -12.71 5.11
C PHE A 5 -29.91 -13.96 5.14
N ASP A 6 -30.47 -15.14 4.84
CA ASP A 6 -29.68 -16.38 4.73
C ASP A 6 -28.66 -16.32 3.58
N THR A 7 -29.05 -15.70 2.46
CA THR A 7 -28.15 -15.49 1.31
C THR A 7 -27.04 -14.50 1.65
N LEU A 8 -27.36 -13.39 2.34
CA LEU A 8 -26.38 -12.42 2.83
C LEU A 8 -25.40 -13.05 3.83
N GLN A 9 -25.89 -13.84 4.78
CA GLN A 9 -25.06 -14.52 5.75
C GLN A 9 -24.11 -15.51 5.07
N THR A 10 -24.61 -16.29 4.12
CA THR A 10 -23.79 -17.24 3.34
C THR A 10 -22.74 -16.49 2.52
N ALA A 11 -23.10 -15.38 1.87
CA ALA A 11 -22.17 -14.53 1.14
C ALA A 11 -21.07 -13.95 2.05
N CYS A 12 -21.43 -13.47 3.25
CA CYS A 12 -20.47 -12.98 4.25
C CYS A 12 -19.47 -14.06 4.68
N ILE A 13 -19.94 -15.28 4.95
CA ILE A 13 -19.07 -16.40 5.34
C ILE A 13 -18.11 -16.74 4.20
N CYS A 14 -18.61 -16.87 2.96
CA CYS A 14 -17.79 -17.13 1.78
C CYS A 14 -16.73 -16.04 1.57
N LEU A 15 -17.10 -14.77 1.71
CA LEU A 15 -16.18 -13.64 1.56
C LEU A 15 -15.11 -13.64 2.66
N THR A 16 -15.48 -14.02 3.88
CA THR A 16 -14.53 -14.10 5.00
C THR A 16 -13.51 -15.21 4.78
N ILE A 17 -13.94 -16.40 4.34
CA ILE A 17 -13.02 -17.51 4.02
C ILE A 17 -12.09 -17.11 2.87
N LEU A 18 -12.62 -16.47 1.83
CA LEU A 18 -11.83 -15.93 0.72
C LEU A 18 -10.79 -14.92 1.22
N ALA A 19 -11.19 -13.98 2.08
CA ALA A 19 -10.31 -12.95 2.64
C ALA A 19 -9.21 -13.55 3.53
N VAL A 20 -9.52 -14.57 4.33
CA VAL A 20 -8.52 -15.29 5.13
C VAL A 20 -7.54 -16.03 4.23
N GLY A 21 -8.01 -16.74 3.20
CA GLY A 21 -7.15 -17.38 2.21
C GLY A 21 -6.24 -16.38 1.49
N PHE A 22 -6.78 -15.23 1.14
CA PHE A 22 -6.03 -14.11 0.57
C PHE A 22 -4.95 -13.58 1.53
N LEU A 23 -5.27 -13.39 2.81
CA LEU A 23 -4.32 -12.96 3.84
C LEU A 23 -3.19 -13.97 4.04
N ILE A 24 -3.50 -15.28 4.03
CA ILE A 24 -2.48 -16.33 4.13
C ILE A 24 -1.54 -16.28 2.92
N LEU A 25 -2.09 -16.16 1.71
CA LEU A 25 -1.29 -15.99 0.49
C LEU A 25 -0.46 -14.71 0.48
N LEU A 26 -0.96 -13.65 1.12
CA LEU A 26 -0.24 -12.38 1.29
C LEU A 26 0.89 -12.50 2.32
N ALA A 27 0.68 -13.26 3.40
CA ALA A 27 1.70 -13.52 4.43
C ALA A 27 2.87 -14.35 3.87
N MET A 28 2.59 -15.28 2.95
CA MET A 28 3.63 -16.12 2.35
C MET A 28 4.63 -15.31 1.50
N PRO A 29 5.95 -15.36 1.81
CA PRO A 29 6.97 -14.53 1.16
C PRO A 29 7.21 -14.85 -0.33
N GLN A 30 6.89 -16.06 -0.77
CA GLN A 30 7.16 -16.51 -2.14
C GLN A 30 5.93 -16.42 -3.07
N SER A 31 4.80 -15.93 -2.55
CA SER A 31 3.56 -15.81 -3.32
C SER A 31 3.64 -14.66 -4.35
N ARG A 32 3.19 -14.93 -5.58
CA ARG A 32 3.07 -13.88 -6.62
C ARG A 32 2.09 -12.78 -6.21
N LEU A 33 1.09 -13.12 -5.41
CA LEU A 33 0.06 -12.20 -4.91
C LEU A 33 0.65 -11.14 -3.98
N ARG A 34 1.55 -11.56 -3.08
CA ARG A 34 2.32 -10.66 -2.21
C ARG A 34 3.16 -9.68 -3.02
N SER A 35 3.79 -10.14 -4.11
CA SER A 35 4.61 -9.25 -4.92
C SER A 35 3.82 -8.15 -5.65
N VAL A 36 2.68 -8.51 -6.23
CA VAL A 36 1.82 -7.52 -6.91
C VAL A 36 1.25 -6.53 -5.90
N CYS A 37 0.80 -7.03 -4.73
CA CYS A 37 0.26 -6.18 -3.68
C CYS A 37 1.31 -5.23 -3.08
N LEU A 38 2.55 -5.70 -2.86
CA LEU A 38 3.65 -4.84 -2.40
C LEU A 38 4.09 -3.83 -3.46
N GLU A 39 4.07 -4.20 -4.74
CA GLU A 39 4.41 -3.27 -5.83
C GLU A 39 3.37 -2.15 -5.93
N ILE A 40 2.07 -2.48 -5.94
CA ILE A 40 0.98 -1.51 -5.88
C ILE A 40 1.07 -0.66 -4.61
N GLY A 41 1.33 -1.29 -3.46
CA GLY A 41 1.46 -0.60 -2.17
C GLY A 41 2.60 0.42 -2.15
N LYS A 42 3.74 0.13 -2.79
CA LYS A 42 4.86 1.09 -2.91
C LYS A 42 4.49 2.30 -3.76
N TYR A 43 3.79 2.09 -4.88
CA TYR A 43 3.31 3.20 -5.73
C TYR A 43 2.22 4.02 -5.04
N LEU A 44 1.28 3.36 -4.36
CA LEU A 44 0.24 4.01 -3.57
C LEU A 44 0.85 4.85 -2.45
N LEU A 45 1.83 4.30 -1.73
CA LEU A 45 2.54 4.99 -0.67
C LEU A 45 3.30 6.21 -1.21
N ALA A 46 3.97 6.09 -2.36
CA ALA A 46 4.61 7.23 -3.02
C ALA A 46 3.59 8.31 -3.44
N PHE A 47 2.41 7.91 -3.92
CA PHE A 47 1.33 8.82 -4.30
C PHE A 47 0.74 9.55 -3.08
N ILE A 48 0.47 8.82 -1.99
CA ILE A 48 -0.04 9.39 -0.73
C ILE A 48 0.98 10.36 -0.15
N LEU A 49 2.26 9.98 -0.09
CA LEU A 49 3.34 10.87 0.35
C LEU A 49 3.45 12.12 -0.52
N GLY A 50 3.29 11.98 -1.84
CA GLY A 50 3.25 13.12 -2.76
C GLY A 50 2.06 14.06 -2.52
N LEU A 51 0.89 13.52 -2.18
CA LEU A 51 -0.26 14.31 -1.77
C LEU A 51 -0.07 14.99 -0.41
N LEU A 52 0.65 14.34 0.52
CA LEU A 52 1.00 14.90 1.83
C LEU A 52 1.98 16.07 1.74
N ILE A 53 2.86 16.11 0.72
CA ILE A 53 3.68 17.30 0.43
C ILE A 53 2.82 18.49 -0.02
N ILE A 54 1.64 18.23 -0.58
CA ILE A 54 0.67 19.27 -1.00
C ILE A 54 -0.42 19.42 0.08
N SER A 55 -0.18 18.93 1.30
CA SER A 55 -1.20 18.81 2.33
C SER A 55 -1.79 20.17 2.73
N PRO A 56 -3.12 20.26 2.91
CA PRO A 56 -3.78 21.44 3.48
C PRO A 56 -3.52 21.60 4.99
N VAL A 57 -2.70 20.74 5.63
CA VAL A 57 -2.26 20.92 7.03
C VAL A 57 -1.42 22.19 7.20
N ASP A 58 -0.78 22.67 6.13
CA ASP A 58 -0.14 24.00 6.06
C ASP A 58 -1.12 25.18 6.26
N VAL A 59 -2.44 24.93 6.27
CA VAL A 59 -3.48 25.94 6.52
C VAL A 59 -3.74 26.16 8.01
N ILE A 60 -3.18 25.35 8.93
CA ILE A 60 -3.21 25.63 10.37
C ILE A 60 -1.98 26.49 10.69
N PRO A 61 -2.12 27.83 10.84
CA PRO A 61 -0.97 28.67 11.07
C PRO A 61 -0.51 28.58 12.53
N ASP A 62 0.80 28.70 12.72
CA ASP A 62 1.45 29.30 13.90
C ASP A 62 1.75 28.47 15.16
N ILE A 63 2.35 27.27 15.08
CA ILE A 63 3.01 26.70 16.28
C ILE A 63 4.44 26.19 16.08
N VAL A 64 4.86 25.69 14.90
CA VAL A 64 6.21 25.09 14.79
C VAL A 64 6.92 25.36 13.45
N PRO A 65 7.65 26.49 13.31
CA PRO A 65 8.25 26.93 12.04
C PRO A 65 9.37 26.01 11.49
N PHE A 66 9.88 25.07 12.29
CA PHE A 66 10.91 24.12 11.87
C PHE A 66 10.37 22.70 11.56
N VAL A 67 9.17 22.36 12.01
CA VAL A 67 8.61 21.01 11.84
C VAL A 67 7.96 20.84 10.47
N GLY A 68 7.32 21.88 9.91
CA GLY A 68 6.74 21.81 8.56
C GLY A 68 7.78 21.52 7.46
N LEU A 69 8.92 22.24 7.48
CA LEU A 69 10.02 22.00 6.52
C LEU A 69 10.68 20.62 6.67
N GLY A 70 10.77 20.12 7.91
CA GLY A 70 11.30 18.78 8.18
C GLY A 70 10.37 17.67 7.68
N ASP A 71 9.06 17.85 7.84
CA ASP A 71 8.04 16.87 7.45
C ASP A 71 7.97 16.71 5.91
N ASP A 72 7.92 17.82 5.18
CA ASP A 72 7.87 17.82 3.71
C ASP A 72 9.10 17.18 3.07
N LEU A 73 10.30 17.52 3.60
CA LEU A 73 11.55 16.90 3.15
C LEU A 73 11.54 15.40 3.43
N THR A 74 10.99 14.98 4.58
CA THR A 74 10.90 13.57 4.97
C THR A 74 9.93 12.81 4.05
N TYR A 75 8.77 13.39 3.72
CA TYR A 75 7.83 12.81 2.76
C TYR A 75 8.41 12.72 1.35
N LEU A 76 9.14 13.74 0.90
CA LEU A 76 9.81 13.74 -0.39
C LEU A 76 10.86 12.63 -0.50
N LEU A 77 11.74 12.52 0.51
CA LEU A 77 12.75 11.46 0.57
C LEU A 77 12.12 10.07 0.66
N ALA A 78 11.06 9.93 1.47
CA ALA A 78 10.31 8.67 1.59
C ALA A 78 9.67 8.28 0.25
N ALA A 79 9.06 9.21 -0.49
CA ALA A 79 8.46 8.96 -1.79
C ALA A 79 9.52 8.53 -2.83
N ILE A 80 10.67 9.21 -2.88
CA ILE A 80 11.79 8.82 -3.76
C ILE A 80 12.32 7.43 -3.41
N SER A 81 12.47 7.12 -2.11
CA SER A 81 12.92 5.81 -1.64
C SER A 81 11.95 4.69 -2.02
N ALA A 82 10.65 4.93 -1.94
CA ALA A 82 9.61 3.96 -2.30
C ALA A 82 9.64 3.65 -3.81
N VAL A 83 9.77 4.68 -4.65
CA VAL A 83 9.83 4.53 -6.12
C VAL A 83 11.13 3.84 -6.55
N THR A 84 12.28 4.22 -5.99
CA THR A 84 13.56 3.59 -6.32
C THR A 84 13.61 2.12 -5.88
N SER A 85 13.06 1.80 -4.71
CA SER A 85 12.90 0.43 -4.22
C SER A 85 12.01 -0.41 -5.14
N ALA A 86 10.87 0.13 -5.59
CA ALA A 86 9.99 -0.54 -6.55
C ALA A 86 10.70 -0.83 -7.89
N ARG A 87 11.41 0.16 -8.44
CA ARG A 87 12.18 0.00 -9.70
C ARG A 87 13.27 -1.06 -9.60
N LYS A 88 14.05 -1.06 -8.51
CA LYS A 88 15.13 -2.04 -8.29
C LYS A 88 14.58 -3.47 -8.18
N GLU A 89 13.48 -3.65 -7.47
CA GLU A 89 12.83 -4.96 -7.34
C GLU A 89 12.31 -5.47 -8.68
N HIS A 90 11.71 -4.59 -9.50
CA HIS A 90 11.25 -4.94 -10.84
C HIS A 90 12.41 -5.31 -11.78
N GLN A 91 13.57 -4.65 -11.68
CA GLN A 91 14.78 -5.02 -12.44
C GLN A 91 15.35 -6.37 -12.01
N LEU A 92 15.45 -6.63 -10.69
CA LEU A 92 15.91 -7.91 -10.14
C LEU A 92 15.04 -9.08 -10.63
N ARG A 93 13.71 -8.90 -10.68
CA ARG A 93 12.78 -9.90 -11.21
C ARG A 93 12.99 -10.20 -12.69
N LYS A 94 13.42 -9.23 -13.50
CA LYS A 94 13.73 -9.43 -14.92
C LYS A 94 15.06 -10.16 -15.16
N GLN A 95 16.01 -10.04 -14.24
CA GLN A 95 17.35 -10.63 -14.37
C GLN A 95 17.44 -12.07 -13.85
N LEU A 96 16.48 -12.52 -13.03
CA LEU A 96 16.44 -13.90 -12.55
C LEU A 96 16.05 -14.86 -13.69
N PRO A 97 16.87 -15.88 -14.01
CA PRO A 97 16.51 -16.88 -14.99
C PRO A 97 15.26 -17.61 -14.50
N ARG A 98 14.24 -17.73 -15.36
CA ARG A 98 13.08 -18.59 -15.11
C ARG A 98 13.59 -20.03 -15.03
N ARG A 99 13.85 -20.51 -13.81
CA ARG A 99 14.00 -21.94 -13.52
C ARG A 99 12.65 -22.61 -13.53
#